data_AF-A0A136L2S6-F1
#
_entry.id   AF-A0A136L2S6-F1
#
_cell.length_a   1.000
_cell.length_b   1.000
_cell.length_c   1.000
_cell.angle_alpha   90.00
_cell.angle_beta   90.00
_cell.angle_gamma   90.00
#
_symmetry.space_group_name_H-M   'P 1'
#
loop_
_entity.id
_entity.type
_entity.pdbx_description
1 polymer ?
#
loop_
_entity_poly.entity_id
_entity_poly.type
_entity_poly.pdbx_seq_one_letter_code
_entity_poly.pdbx_strand_id
1 'polypeptide(L)'
;MMSDDGSLRPKPTGETETLPVGLVFRSIGYKGTSLPGVPFNERDGVIPNVSGRVIAPDSEHITGEYVTGWIKRGPSGIIGTNKPDSVETATLLLDDVNTGKSWHPANPHPEAVEALLEARGVDYVTYADWRALDAEEVARGKALGRPRLKFTSIEEMLAAIRERRQQPTAGD
;
A
#
# COMPACT_ATOMS: atom_id res chain seq x y z
N MET A 1 16.20 -25.19 -18.73
CA MET A 1 17.02 -25.86 -17.69
C MET A 1 16.11 -26.11 -16.50
N MET A 2 16.20 -27.27 -15.87
CA MET A 2 15.44 -27.54 -14.63
C MET A 2 16.12 -26.77 -13.50
N SER A 3 15.36 -25.94 -12.80
CA SER A 3 15.85 -25.19 -11.64
C SER A 3 15.92 -26.10 -10.41
N ASP A 4 16.53 -25.63 -9.33
CA ASP A 4 16.63 -26.35 -8.06
C ASP A 4 15.26 -26.71 -7.45
N ASP A 5 14.20 -25.97 -7.82
CA ASP A 5 12.81 -26.22 -7.41
C ASP A 5 12.02 -27.14 -8.39
N GLY A 6 12.69 -27.71 -9.39
CA GLY A 6 12.08 -28.58 -10.40
C GLY A 6 11.33 -27.84 -11.52
N SER A 7 11.23 -26.51 -11.47
CA SER A 7 10.58 -25.73 -12.52
C SER A 7 11.45 -25.63 -13.79
N LEU A 8 10.80 -25.61 -14.96
CA LEU A 8 11.47 -25.35 -16.23
C LEU A 8 11.70 -23.84 -16.40
N ARG A 9 12.95 -23.44 -16.61
CA ARG A 9 13.30 -22.05 -16.98
C ARG A 9 13.63 -21.93 -18.47
N PRO A 10 13.12 -20.87 -19.14
CA PRO A 10 13.49 -20.56 -20.52
C PRO A 10 14.99 -20.27 -20.60
N LYS A 11 15.62 -20.70 -21.70
CA LYS A 11 17.03 -20.44 -22.00
C LYS A 11 17.10 -19.83 -23.42
N PRO A 12 17.86 -18.76 -23.63
CA PRO A 12 18.05 -18.20 -24.97
C PRO A 12 18.62 -19.25 -25.94
N THR A 13 18.06 -19.31 -27.15
CA THR A 13 18.55 -20.21 -28.22
C THR A 13 19.69 -19.58 -29.01
N GLY A 14 19.84 -18.24 -28.96
CA GLY A 14 20.77 -17.47 -29.78
C GLY A 14 20.11 -16.88 -31.04
N GLU A 15 18.91 -17.34 -31.39
CA GLU A 15 18.11 -16.78 -32.48
C GLU A 15 17.39 -15.50 -32.02
N THR A 16 17.28 -14.50 -32.89
CA THR A 16 16.62 -13.22 -32.59
C THR A 16 15.74 -12.80 -33.77
N GLU A 17 14.68 -12.05 -33.48
CA GLU A 17 13.76 -11.48 -34.46
C GLU A 17 13.57 -10.00 -34.15
N THR A 18 13.42 -9.18 -35.20
CA THR A 18 13.10 -7.75 -35.07
C THR A 18 11.69 -7.49 -35.55
N LEU A 19 10.85 -6.96 -34.66
CA LEU A 19 9.46 -6.61 -34.94
C LEU A 19 9.32 -5.08 -35.07
N PRO A 20 8.87 -4.53 -36.21
CA PRO A 20 8.68 -3.09 -36.36
C PRO A 20 7.42 -2.63 -35.62
N VAL A 21 7.60 -2.07 -34.42
CA VAL A 21 6.49 -1.58 -33.57
C VAL A 21 6.71 -0.13 -33.16
N GLY A 22 5.61 0.62 -33.01
CA GLY A 22 5.65 2.02 -32.55
C GLY A 22 5.57 2.19 -31.03
N LEU A 23 5.23 1.12 -30.28
CA LEU A 23 5.00 1.18 -28.84
C LEU A 23 5.16 -0.21 -28.19
N VAL A 24 5.70 -0.25 -26.97
CA VAL A 24 5.90 -1.48 -26.19
C VAL A 24 5.42 -1.25 -24.75
N PHE A 25 4.58 -2.15 -24.24
CA PHE A 25 4.17 -2.17 -22.83
C PHE A 25 4.71 -3.41 -22.15
N ARG A 26 5.35 -3.24 -20.98
CA ARG A 26 5.82 -4.34 -20.15
C ARG A 26 4.78 -4.64 -19.07
N SER A 27 4.12 -5.79 -19.18
CA SER A 27 3.17 -6.29 -18.18
C SER A 27 3.69 -7.58 -17.55
N ILE A 28 4.87 -7.51 -16.94
CA ILE A 28 5.61 -8.66 -16.39
C ILE A 28 5.55 -8.73 -14.85
N GLY A 29 4.54 -8.11 -14.26
CA GLY A 29 4.35 -8.01 -12.82
C GLY A 29 4.83 -6.69 -12.22
N TYR A 30 4.47 -6.48 -10.95
CA TYR A 30 4.91 -5.34 -10.14
C TYR A 30 6.08 -5.75 -9.24
N LYS A 31 6.63 -4.81 -8.47
CA LYS A 31 7.61 -5.11 -7.43
C LYS A 31 7.44 -4.11 -6.30
N GLY A 32 7.55 -4.58 -5.04
CA GLY A 32 7.54 -3.69 -3.88
C GLY A 32 8.72 -2.71 -3.91
N THR A 33 8.62 -1.64 -3.13
CA THR A 33 9.70 -0.68 -2.88
C THR A 33 10.02 -0.68 -1.40
N SER A 34 11.30 -0.59 -1.05
CA SER A 34 11.76 -0.55 0.33
C SER A 34 11.33 0.74 1.05
N LEU A 35 11.15 0.64 2.37
CA LEU A 35 10.92 1.78 3.26
C LEU A 35 12.13 1.96 4.17
N PRO A 36 12.54 3.20 4.48
CA PRO A 36 13.60 3.45 5.46
C PRO A 36 13.29 2.79 6.80
N GLY A 37 14.23 2.01 7.33
CA GLY A 37 14.11 1.33 8.62
C GLY A 37 13.31 0.02 8.60
N VAL A 38 12.77 -0.41 7.45
CA VAL A 38 12.00 -1.66 7.33
C VAL A 38 12.82 -2.70 6.54
N PRO A 39 12.97 -3.94 7.02
CA PRO A 39 13.65 -5.00 6.26
C PRO A 39 13.00 -5.23 4.90
N PHE A 40 13.82 -5.50 3.88
CA PHE A 40 13.33 -5.70 2.52
C PHE A 40 14.15 -6.73 1.76
N ASN A 41 13.47 -7.69 1.13
CA ASN A 41 14.10 -8.63 0.21
C ASN A 41 14.08 -8.02 -1.19
N GLU A 42 15.22 -7.44 -1.60
CA GLU A 42 15.37 -6.80 -2.90
C GLU A 42 15.18 -7.76 -4.08
N ARG A 43 15.41 -9.06 -3.92
CA ARG A 43 15.23 -10.02 -5.01
C ARG A 43 13.74 -10.20 -5.30
N ASP A 44 12.99 -10.56 -4.27
CA ASP A 44 11.59 -10.96 -4.38
C ASP A 44 10.62 -9.77 -4.27
N GLY A 45 11.11 -8.60 -3.81
CA GLY A 45 10.34 -7.35 -3.74
C GLY A 45 9.30 -7.35 -2.64
N VAL A 46 9.58 -8.03 -1.52
CA VAL A 46 8.67 -8.21 -0.37
C VAL A 46 9.38 -7.88 0.94
N ILE A 47 8.60 -7.58 1.98
CA ILE A 47 9.11 -7.47 3.34
C ILE A 47 9.21 -8.88 3.93
N PRO A 48 10.39 -9.33 4.40
CA PRO A 48 10.58 -10.63 5.03
C PRO A 48 9.63 -10.81 6.22
N ASN A 49 8.91 -11.94 6.27
CA ASN A 49 7.94 -12.20 7.32
C ASN A 49 7.68 -13.70 7.52
N VAL A 50 7.12 -14.05 8.68
CA VAL A 50 6.53 -15.37 8.99
C VAL A 50 5.05 -15.19 9.29
N SER A 51 4.18 -15.68 8.41
CA SER A 51 2.72 -15.51 8.48
C SER A 51 2.25 -14.06 8.67
N GLY A 52 3.08 -13.10 8.24
CA GLY A 52 2.82 -11.66 8.34
C GLY A 52 3.50 -10.95 9.51
N ARG A 53 4.15 -11.63 10.45
CA ARG A 53 5.06 -10.98 11.42
C ARG A 53 6.38 -10.66 10.73
N VAL A 54 6.80 -9.39 10.73
CA VAL A 54 8.05 -8.98 10.06
C VAL A 54 9.24 -9.60 10.78
N ILE A 55 10.27 -10.02 10.02
CA ILE A 55 11.51 -10.60 10.56
C ILE A 55 12.73 -9.75 10.19
N ALA A 56 13.65 -9.60 11.13
CA ALA A 56 14.98 -9.07 10.86
C ALA A 56 15.91 -10.21 10.39
N PRO A 57 17.05 -9.91 9.76
CA PRO A 57 18.01 -10.93 9.34
C PRO A 57 18.53 -11.86 10.45
N ASP A 58 18.47 -11.43 11.71
CA ASP A 58 19.08 -12.06 12.89
C ASP A 58 18.11 -12.32 14.07
N SER A 59 16.84 -11.96 13.94
CA SER A 59 15.82 -12.11 15.00
C SER A 59 14.63 -12.94 14.51
N GLU A 60 13.94 -13.59 15.43
CA GLU A 60 12.73 -14.35 15.10
C GLU A 60 11.60 -13.44 14.60
N HIS A 61 11.36 -12.25 15.19
CA HIS A 61 10.36 -11.28 14.75
C HIS A 61 10.68 -9.84 15.22
N ILE A 62 10.24 -8.81 14.48
CA ILE A 62 10.23 -7.41 14.92
C ILE A 62 8.90 -7.11 15.59
N THR A 63 8.94 -6.79 16.89
CA THR A 63 7.75 -6.50 17.69
C THR A 63 6.93 -5.37 17.05
N GLY A 64 5.62 -5.59 16.93
CA GLY A 64 4.67 -4.58 16.45
C GLY A 64 4.69 -4.27 14.96
N GLU A 65 5.51 -4.98 14.17
CA GLU A 65 5.56 -4.83 12.72
C GLU A 65 4.92 -6.02 12.02
N TYR A 66 3.93 -5.74 11.18
CA TYR A 66 3.17 -6.75 10.44
C TYR A 66 2.96 -6.34 8.99
N VAL A 67 2.85 -7.33 8.11
CA VAL A 67 2.61 -7.13 6.68
C VAL A 67 1.49 -8.01 6.17
N THR A 68 0.75 -7.53 5.17
CA THR A 68 -0.30 -8.26 4.47
C THR A 68 -0.33 -7.88 2.99
N GLY A 69 -1.03 -8.65 2.16
CA GLY A 69 -1.23 -8.41 0.75
C GLY A 69 0.04 -8.62 -0.05
N TRP A 70 0.22 -7.80 -1.10
CA TRP A 70 1.30 -7.98 -2.05
C TRP A 70 2.69 -7.72 -1.47
N ILE A 71 2.83 -6.84 -0.47
CA ILE A 71 4.14 -6.61 0.16
C ILE A 71 4.59 -7.80 1.04
N LYS A 72 3.63 -8.65 1.47
CA LYS A 72 3.88 -9.90 2.20
C LYS A 72 4.20 -11.07 1.27
N ARG A 73 3.41 -11.25 0.21
CA ARG A 73 3.40 -12.48 -0.62
C ARG A 73 3.88 -12.28 -2.06
N GLY A 74 4.21 -11.07 -2.46
CA GLY A 74 4.47 -10.69 -3.85
C GLY A 74 3.18 -10.34 -4.62
N PRO A 75 3.32 -9.76 -5.82
CA PRO A 75 2.24 -9.13 -6.59
C PRO A 75 1.41 -10.15 -7.38
N SER A 76 0.84 -11.13 -6.68
CA SER A 76 0.01 -12.17 -7.27
C SER A 76 -1.32 -12.31 -6.54
N GLY A 77 -2.32 -12.82 -7.26
CA GLY A 77 -3.68 -12.98 -6.76
C GLY A 77 -4.59 -11.78 -7.02
N ILE A 78 -5.90 -12.01 -6.87
CA ILE A 78 -6.96 -11.01 -7.03
C ILE A 78 -7.27 -10.31 -5.71
N ILE A 79 -8.11 -9.27 -5.72
CA ILE A 79 -8.57 -8.57 -4.51
C ILE A 79 -9.07 -9.55 -3.44
N GLY A 80 -9.83 -10.57 -3.84
CA GLY A 80 -10.35 -11.60 -2.93
C GLY A 80 -9.29 -12.46 -2.25
N THR A 81 -8.08 -12.59 -2.82
CA THR A 81 -6.98 -13.34 -2.20
C THR A 81 -6.35 -12.61 -1.02
N ASN A 82 -6.49 -11.28 -0.96
CA ASN A 82 -5.91 -10.48 0.13
C ASN A 82 -6.72 -10.60 1.42
N LYS A 83 -8.03 -10.82 1.34
CA LYS A 83 -8.89 -10.91 2.54
C LYS A 83 -8.44 -12.03 3.51
N PRO A 84 -8.36 -13.31 3.12
CA PRO A 84 -7.92 -14.36 4.04
C PRO A 84 -6.48 -14.16 4.51
N ASP A 85 -5.60 -13.64 3.65
CA ASP A 85 -4.23 -13.29 4.01
C ASP A 85 -4.14 -12.23 5.12
N SER A 86 -4.94 -11.16 5.02
CA SER A 86 -5.00 -10.12 6.05
C SER A 86 -5.61 -10.63 7.35
N VAL A 87 -6.57 -11.55 7.27
CA VAL A 87 -7.16 -12.17 8.48
C VAL A 87 -6.13 -13.00 9.23
N GLU A 88 -5.29 -13.77 8.55
CA GLU A 88 -4.18 -14.52 9.18
C GLU A 88 -3.27 -13.58 9.97
N THR A 89 -2.80 -12.52 9.31
CA THR A 89 -1.90 -11.55 9.95
C THR A 89 -2.57 -10.79 11.09
N ALA A 90 -3.82 -10.37 10.94
CA ALA A 90 -4.57 -9.69 12.00
C ALA A 90 -4.78 -10.59 13.22
N THR A 91 -5.00 -11.89 13.01
CA THR A 91 -5.13 -12.87 14.10
C THR A 91 -3.85 -12.94 14.91
N LEU A 92 -2.70 -13.04 14.24
CA LEU A 92 -1.40 -13.09 14.90
C LEU A 92 -1.05 -11.78 15.63
N LEU A 93 -1.43 -10.63 15.08
CA LEU A 93 -1.30 -9.34 15.76
C LEU A 93 -2.09 -9.34 17.06
N LEU A 94 -3.35 -9.77 17.03
CA LEU A 94 -4.19 -9.84 18.23
C LEU A 94 -3.63 -10.81 19.27
N ASP A 95 -3.11 -11.95 18.84
CA ASP A 95 -2.44 -12.91 19.74
C ASP A 95 -1.21 -12.29 20.42
N ASP A 96 -0.41 -11.52 19.68
CA ASP A 96 0.76 -10.84 20.23
C ASP A 96 0.36 -9.77 21.25
N VAL A 97 -0.69 -8.98 20.95
CA VAL A 97 -1.25 -8.00 21.89
C VAL A 97 -1.74 -8.69 23.17
N ASN A 98 -2.51 -9.78 23.03
CA ASN A 98 -3.07 -10.53 24.16
C ASN A 98 -2.00 -11.20 25.02
N THR A 99 -0.84 -11.53 24.44
CA THR A 99 0.30 -12.15 25.15
C THR A 99 1.35 -11.14 25.61
N GLY A 100 1.08 -9.83 25.46
CA GLY A 100 1.98 -8.76 25.91
C GLY A 100 3.21 -8.56 25.02
N LYS A 101 3.23 -9.18 23.82
CA LYS A 101 4.29 -9.02 22.80
C LYS A 101 4.00 -7.83 21.89
N SER A 102 3.62 -6.70 22.47
CA SER A 102 3.30 -5.47 21.76
C SER A 102 4.05 -4.27 22.34
N TRP A 103 4.02 -3.14 21.63
CA TRP A 103 4.62 -1.90 22.11
C TRP A 103 3.81 -1.32 23.27
N HIS A 104 4.53 -0.69 24.20
CA HIS A 104 3.94 0.08 25.29
C HIS A 104 4.32 1.56 25.12
N PRO A 105 3.63 2.29 24.23
CA PRO A 105 3.96 3.68 23.96
C PRO A 105 3.67 4.57 25.17
N ALA A 106 4.50 5.58 25.39
CA ALA A 106 4.30 6.56 26.47
C ALA A 106 3.00 7.38 26.29
N ASN A 107 2.53 7.52 25.05
CA ASN A 107 1.26 8.15 24.71
C ASN A 107 0.44 7.19 23.82
N PRO A 108 -0.41 6.33 24.40
CA PRO A 108 -1.20 5.35 23.65
C PRO A 108 -2.51 5.92 23.05
N HIS A 109 -2.79 7.21 23.25
CA HIS A 109 -4.05 7.81 22.82
C HIS A 109 -4.14 7.89 21.28
N PRO A 110 -5.30 7.58 20.67
CA PRO A 110 -5.48 7.65 19.21
C PRO A 110 -5.10 9.00 18.60
N GLU A 111 -5.38 10.09 19.32
CA GLU A 111 -5.12 11.47 18.90
C GLU A 111 -3.62 11.81 18.87
N ALA A 112 -2.76 10.98 19.49
CA ALA A 112 -1.33 11.22 19.53
C ALA A 112 -0.67 11.26 18.14
N VAL A 113 -1.21 10.50 17.18
CA VAL A 113 -0.71 10.51 15.80
C VAL A 113 -1.10 11.80 15.09
N GLU A 114 -2.34 12.26 15.24
CA GLU A 114 -2.81 13.52 14.64
C GLU A 114 -2.02 14.70 15.20
N ALA A 115 -1.86 14.78 16.53
CA ALA A 115 -1.04 15.81 17.17
C ALA A 115 0.43 15.79 16.69
N LEU A 116 0.99 14.60 16.44
CA LEU A 116 2.35 14.46 15.89
C LEU A 116 2.44 14.98 14.46
N LEU A 117 1.44 14.70 13.62
CA LEU A 117 1.38 15.17 12.24
C LEU A 117 1.24 16.71 12.20
N GLU A 118 0.39 17.28 13.04
CA GLU A 118 0.21 18.73 13.21
C GLU A 118 1.50 19.41 13.67
N ALA A 119 2.14 18.88 14.72
CA ALA A 119 3.41 19.43 15.24
C ALA A 119 4.54 19.39 14.20
N ARG A 120 4.47 18.45 13.24
CA ARG A 120 5.41 18.34 12.11
C ARG A 120 4.98 19.17 10.89
N GLY A 121 3.83 19.83 10.92
CA GLY A 121 3.28 20.59 9.80
C GLY A 121 2.96 19.72 8.57
N VAL A 122 2.56 18.47 8.78
CA VAL A 122 2.21 17.56 7.68
C VAL A 122 0.80 17.90 7.15
N ASP A 123 0.68 18.19 5.86
CA ASP A 123 -0.62 18.34 5.19
C ASP A 123 -1.20 16.95 4.87
N TYR A 124 -1.96 16.39 5.81
CA TYR A 124 -2.59 15.07 5.67
C TYR A 124 -4.05 15.18 5.19
N VAL A 125 -4.53 14.09 4.57
CA VAL A 125 -5.90 13.96 4.06
C VAL A 125 -6.69 13.05 4.98
N THR A 126 -7.72 13.59 5.62
CA THR A 126 -8.65 12.80 6.44
C THR A 126 -9.63 12.02 5.58
N TYR A 127 -10.36 11.08 6.19
CA TYR A 127 -11.46 10.42 5.50
C TYR A 127 -12.56 11.40 5.05
N ALA A 128 -12.84 12.44 5.85
CA ALA A 128 -13.81 13.47 5.48
C ALA A 128 -13.36 14.27 4.25
N ASP A 129 -12.07 14.62 4.18
CA ASP A 129 -11.48 15.28 3.00
C ASP A 129 -11.60 14.39 1.76
N TRP A 130 -11.24 13.11 1.88
CA TRP A 130 -11.38 12.14 0.78
C TRP A 130 -12.84 12.01 0.31
N ARG A 131 -13.81 11.96 1.23
CA ARG A 131 -15.24 11.89 0.89
C ARG A 131 -15.72 13.14 0.16
N ALA A 132 -15.21 14.31 0.50
CA ALA A 132 -15.50 15.54 -0.22
C ALA A 132 -14.90 15.52 -1.64
N LEU A 133 -13.65 15.08 -1.77
CA LEU A 133 -12.99 14.93 -3.06
C LEU A 133 -13.73 13.92 -3.96
N ASP A 134 -14.17 12.80 -3.40
CA ASP A 134 -14.95 11.78 -4.11
C ASP A 134 -16.27 12.35 -4.65
N ALA A 135 -16.99 13.13 -3.84
CA ALA A 135 -18.22 13.79 -4.25
C ALA A 135 -17.99 14.79 -5.41
N GLU A 136 -16.89 15.54 -5.36
CA GLU A 136 -16.50 16.47 -6.42
C GLU A 136 -16.17 15.73 -7.73
N GLU A 137 -15.36 14.67 -7.67
CA GLU A 137 -15.04 13.86 -8.86
C GLU A 137 -16.32 13.28 -9.50
N VAL A 138 -17.27 12.82 -8.68
CA VAL A 138 -18.57 12.31 -9.15
C VAL A 138 -19.39 13.42 -9.79
N ALA A 139 -19.48 14.61 -9.17
CA ALA A 139 -20.20 15.76 -9.71
C ALA A 139 -19.65 16.20 -11.08
N ARG A 140 -18.32 16.33 -11.19
CA ARG A 140 -17.62 16.64 -12.45
C ARG A 140 -17.87 15.59 -13.53
N GLY A 141 -17.90 14.32 -13.15
CA GLY A 141 -18.21 13.22 -14.06
C GLY A 141 -19.64 13.27 -14.58
N LYS A 142 -20.60 13.52 -13.69
CA LYS A 142 -22.04 13.55 -14.02
C LYS A 142 -22.36 14.57 -15.11
N ALA A 143 -21.73 15.76 -15.07
CA ALA A 143 -21.88 16.79 -16.11
C ALA A 143 -21.47 16.31 -17.51
N LEU A 144 -20.66 15.25 -17.59
CA LEU A 144 -20.14 14.66 -18.82
C LEU A 144 -20.75 13.27 -19.11
N GLY A 145 -21.76 12.83 -18.35
CA GLY A 145 -22.32 11.48 -18.48
C GLY A 145 -21.37 10.36 -18.06
N ARG A 146 -20.38 10.65 -17.20
CA ARG A 146 -19.38 9.70 -16.69
C ARG A 146 -19.63 9.39 -15.20
N PRO A 147 -19.21 8.21 -14.69
CA PRO A 147 -19.34 7.90 -13.25
C PRO A 147 -18.56 8.89 -12.35
N ARG A 148 -17.40 9.34 -12.82
CA ARG A 148 -16.57 10.38 -12.21
C ARG A 148 -15.57 10.96 -13.22
N LEU A 149 -15.09 12.16 -12.95
CA LEU A 149 -13.92 12.76 -13.59
C LEU A 149 -12.86 12.97 -12.51
N LYS A 150 -11.81 12.13 -12.53
CA LYS A 150 -10.77 12.15 -11.51
C LYS A 150 -9.88 13.37 -11.62
N PHE A 151 -9.37 13.83 -10.49
CA PHE A 151 -8.17 14.66 -10.48
C PHE A 151 -6.96 13.80 -10.88
N THR A 152 -6.09 14.33 -11.73
CA THR A 152 -4.94 13.59 -12.27
C THR A 152 -3.61 14.07 -11.73
N SER A 153 -3.62 15.10 -10.88
CA SER A 153 -2.44 15.60 -10.17
C SER A 153 -2.71 15.69 -8.67
N ILE A 154 -1.67 15.44 -7.88
CA ILE A 154 -1.72 15.57 -6.42
C ILE A 154 -1.98 17.03 -6.02
N GLU A 155 -1.40 17.98 -6.75
CA GLU A 155 -1.57 19.41 -6.50
C GLU A 155 -3.02 19.85 -6.60
N GLU A 156 -3.72 19.47 -7.69
CA GLU A 156 -5.14 19.81 -7.86
C GLU A 156 -6.01 19.09 -6.83
N MET A 157 -5.70 17.84 -6.48
CA MET A 157 -6.42 17.11 -5.41
C MET A 157 -6.34 17.86 -4.08
N LEU A 158 -5.12 18.27 -3.68
CA LEU A 158 -4.90 18.97 -2.41
C LEU A 158 -5.48 20.39 -2.45
N ALA A 159 -5.41 21.09 -3.59
CA ALA A 159 -6.06 22.38 -3.76
C ALA A 159 -7.58 22.31 -3.57
N ALA A 160 -8.24 21.33 -4.19
CA ALA A 160 -9.68 21.11 -4.03
C ALA A 160 -10.08 20.80 -2.58
N ILE A 161 -9.27 20.00 -1.89
CA ILE A 161 -9.47 19.71 -0.46
C ILE A 161 -9.33 20.99 0.38
N ARG A 162 -8.26 21.78 0.17
CA ARG A 162 -8.02 23.03 0.91
C ARG A 162 -9.11 24.06 0.69
N GLU A 163 -9.58 24.23 -0.55
CA GLU A 163 -10.70 25.11 -0.86
C GLU A 163 -11.96 24.66 -0.11
N ARG A 164 -12.23 23.35 -0.08
CA ARG A 164 -13.40 22.82 0.63
C ARG A 164 -13.34 23.04 2.14
N ARG A 165 -12.16 22.92 2.76
CA ARG A 165 -11.94 23.20 4.19
C ARG A 165 -12.22 24.67 4.55
N GLN A 166 -12.04 25.59 3.60
CA GLN A 166 -12.26 27.02 3.81
C GLN A 166 -13.71 27.46 3.58
N GLN A 167 -14.53 26.63 2.93
CA GLN A 167 -15.94 26.91 2.74
C GLN A 167 -16.71 26.64 4.03
N PRO A 168 -17.53 27.58 4.52
CA PRO A 168 -18.37 27.35 5.69
C PRO A 168 -19.28 26.14 5.46
N THR A 169 -19.36 25.24 6.44
CA THR A 169 -20.36 24.18 6.46
C THR A 169 -21.73 24.84 6.39
N ALA A 170 -22.53 24.52 5.36
CA ALA A 170 -23.92 24.96 5.31
C ALA A 170 -24.69 24.27 6.44
N GLY A 171 -24.81 24.94 7.60
CA GLY A 171 -25.59 24.46 8.74
C GLY A 171 -25.00 24.66 10.12
N ASP A 172 -24.43 25.85 10.42
CA ASP A 172 -24.39 26.41 11.78
C ASP A 172 -25.33 27.63 11.85
#